data_AF-A0A5C8QHG8-F1
#
_entry.id   AF-A0A5C8QHG8-F1
#
_cell.length_a   1.000
_cell.length_b   1.000
_cell.length_c   1.000
_cell.angle_alpha   90.00
_cell.angle_beta   90.00
_cell.angle_gamma   90.00
#
_symmetry.space_group_name_H-M   'P 1'
#
loop_
_entity.id
_entity.type
_entity.pdbx_description
1 polymer ?
#
loop_
_entity_poly.entity_id
_entity_poly.type
_entity_poly.pdbx_seq_one_letter_code
_entity_poly.pdbx_strand_id
1 'polypeptide(L)'
;MGTDRATDTGADGCARGGTDIAHAVVETSLGGLTVVASGGAITGLYFPHHWYMPSTASLGRRVDVHEDTLLTEAAAQLGEYLDGERTAFDLPTRTDGDAFQERVWAMLREIPFGETTTYGELAERLGNKALAQSVGQAVGHNPISIIVACHRVVGSNGKLTGFAGGLERKQRLLEIEEPRTVKEARLF
;
A
#
# COMPACT_ATOMS: atom_id res chain seq x y z
N MET A 1 25.88 35.22 -51.95
CA MET A 1 24.59 34.89 -51.34
C MET A 1 24.17 33.54 -51.93
N GLY A 2 24.33 32.38 -51.29
CA GLY A 2 23.81 31.98 -49.97
C GLY A 2 22.28 31.96 -50.06
N THR A 3 21.56 30.84 -50.10
CA THR A 3 21.68 29.68 -49.21
C THR A 3 21.18 28.37 -49.82
N ASP A 4 21.84 27.31 -49.37
CA ASP A 4 21.63 25.89 -49.61
C ASP A 4 20.35 25.38 -48.92
N ARG A 5 19.64 24.44 -49.54
CA ARG A 5 18.39 23.86 -49.03
C ARG A 5 18.67 22.43 -48.59
N ALA A 6 19.24 22.28 -47.40
CA ALA A 6 19.37 20.99 -46.74
C ALA A 6 18.04 20.61 -46.08
N THR A 7 17.46 19.49 -46.53
CA THR A 7 16.40 18.76 -45.84
C THR A 7 17.02 18.05 -44.63
N ASP A 8 16.87 18.64 -43.45
CA ASP A 8 17.17 17.96 -42.20
C ASP A 8 15.96 17.15 -41.74
N THR A 9 16.17 15.85 -41.61
CA THR A 9 15.18 14.87 -41.18
C THR A 9 15.26 14.82 -39.66
N GLY A 10 14.51 15.72 -39.01
CA GLY A 10 14.37 15.74 -37.56
C GLY A 10 13.58 14.54 -37.05
N ALA A 11 14.24 13.38 -36.97
CA ALA A 11 13.87 12.34 -36.04
C ALA A 11 14.44 12.74 -34.68
N ASP A 12 13.74 13.62 -33.96
CA ASP A 12 14.07 13.98 -32.60
C ASP A 12 13.07 13.35 -31.63
N GLY A 13 13.61 12.42 -30.85
CA GLY A 13 12.90 11.75 -29.79
C GLY A 13 12.48 12.69 -28.68
N CYS A 14 11.36 12.34 -28.07
CA CYS A 14 11.15 12.67 -26.67
C CYS A 14 10.53 11.43 -26.01
N ALA A 15 11.41 10.51 -25.59
CA ALA A 15 11.06 9.59 -24.52
C ALA A 15 10.70 10.45 -23.30
N ARG A 16 9.41 10.64 -23.07
CA ARG A 16 8.89 11.38 -21.92
C ARG A 16 9.12 10.54 -20.66
N GLY A 17 10.34 10.60 -20.14
CA GLY A 17 10.72 10.04 -18.83
C GLY A 17 10.23 10.90 -17.67
N GLY A 18 8.94 11.25 -17.69
CA GLY A 18 8.23 11.72 -16.50
C GLY A 18 7.32 10.57 -16.07
N THR A 19 7.54 10.05 -14.87
CA THR A 19 6.71 8.97 -14.34
C THR A 19 5.28 9.46 -14.22
N ASP A 20 4.39 9.11 -15.15
CA ASP A 20 2.98 9.50 -15.08
C ASP A 20 2.40 8.93 -13.78
N ILE A 21 1.92 9.83 -12.92
CA ILE A 21 1.29 9.47 -11.65
C ILE A 21 -0.20 9.62 -11.88
N ALA A 22 -0.94 8.54 -11.66
CA ALA A 22 -2.39 8.52 -11.71
C ALA A 22 -2.94 7.96 -10.41
N HIS A 23 -4.14 8.41 -10.04
CA HIS A 23 -4.87 7.81 -8.94
C HIS A 23 -6.35 7.65 -9.27
N ALA A 24 -6.96 6.62 -8.69
CA ALA A 24 -8.39 6.41 -8.67
C ALA A 24 -8.87 6.26 -7.22
N VAL A 25 -10.17 6.48 -7.00
CA VAL A 25 -10.82 6.13 -5.74
C VAL A 25 -11.64 4.87 -6.01
N VAL A 26 -11.28 3.79 -5.33
CA VAL A 26 -11.97 2.50 -5.40
C VAL A 26 -12.95 2.43 -4.25
N GLU A 27 -14.24 2.25 -4.54
CA GLU A 27 -15.23 2.02 -3.49
C GLU A 27 -15.09 0.61 -2.93
N THR A 28 -15.01 0.49 -1.60
CA THR A 28 -14.80 -0.80 -0.92
C THR A 28 -15.72 -0.94 0.29
N SER A 29 -15.81 -2.15 0.85
CA SER A 29 -16.52 -2.42 2.12
C SER A 29 -15.91 -1.68 3.33
N LEU A 30 -14.72 -1.08 3.20
CA LEU A 30 -14.05 -0.25 4.20
C LEU A 30 -14.12 1.27 3.89
N GLY A 31 -14.92 1.65 2.89
CA GLY A 31 -15.04 3.00 2.34
C GLY A 31 -14.12 3.26 1.14
N GLY A 32 -14.25 4.44 0.52
CA GLY A 32 -13.46 4.82 -0.66
C GLY A 32 -11.95 4.83 -0.39
N LEU A 33 -11.21 4.00 -1.12
CA LEU A 33 -9.77 3.82 -1.00
C LEU A 33 -9.07 4.49 -2.19
N THR A 34 -8.22 5.48 -1.91
CA THR A 34 -7.39 6.11 -2.94
C THR A 34 -6.26 5.17 -3.32
N VAL A 35 -6.19 4.76 -4.59
CA VAL A 35 -5.13 3.91 -5.16
C VAL A 35 -4.28 4.76 -6.09
N VAL A 36 -2.96 4.75 -5.87
CA VAL A 36 -2.00 5.55 -6.65
C VAL A 36 -1.09 4.61 -7.44
N ALA A 37 -1.03 4.82 -8.74
CA ALA A 37 -0.12 4.16 -9.66
C ALA A 37 0.91 5.15 -10.19
N SER A 38 2.16 4.71 -10.25
CA SER A 38 3.26 5.50 -10.81
C SER A 38 4.30 4.57 -11.42
N GLY A 39 4.64 4.77 -12.68
CA GLY A 39 5.76 4.05 -13.32
C GLY A 39 5.60 2.53 -13.25
N GLY A 40 4.40 2.05 -13.56
CA GLY A 40 4.07 0.62 -13.60
C GLY A 40 3.96 -0.08 -12.25
N ALA A 41 3.87 0.65 -11.13
CA ALA A 41 3.69 0.07 -9.80
C ALA A 41 2.66 0.84 -8.97
N ILE A 42 2.00 0.13 -8.06
CA ILE A 42 1.21 0.73 -6.98
C ILE A 42 2.18 1.35 -5.98
N THR A 43 2.03 2.65 -5.75
CA THR A 43 2.87 3.43 -4.84
C THR A 43 2.10 3.98 -3.65
N GLY A 44 0.77 3.86 -3.63
CA GLY A 44 -0.06 4.39 -2.56
C GLY A 44 -1.42 3.72 -2.44
N LEU A 45 -1.85 3.47 -1.20
CA LEU A 45 -3.19 3.03 -0.81
C LEU A 45 -3.63 3.78 0.44
N TYR A 46 -4.54 4.75 0.27
CA TYR A 46 -4.93 5.68 1.34
C TYR A 46 -6.44 5.74 1.55
N PHE A 47 -6.88 5.32 2.73
CA PHE A 47 -8.22 5.61 3.24
C PHE A 47 -8.44 7.12 3.50
N PRO A 48 -9.71 7.58 3.58
CA PRO A 48 -10.02 8.94 4.01
C PRO A 48 -9.49 9.16 5.43
N HIS A 49 -8.94 10.36 5.67
CA HIS A 49 -8.30 10.75 6.92
C HIS A 49 -7.07 9.90 7.29
N HIS A 50 -6.37 9.35 6.29
CA HIS A 50 -5.09 8.70 6.51
C HIS A 50 -4.10 9.63 7.20
N TRP A 51 -3.38 9.15 8.22
CA TRP A 51 -2.44 9.98 8.98
C TRP A 51 -1.37 10.65 8.11
N TYR A 52 -0.87 9.96 7.09
CA TYR A 52 0.18 10.44 6.19
C TYR A 52 -0.31 10.48 4.74
N MET A 53 -1.53 10.98 4.52
CA MET A 53 -2.06 11.16 3.19
C MET A 53 -1.25 12.23 2.43
N PRO A 54 -0.70 11.92 1.24
CA PRO A 54 -0.03 12.91 0.42
C PRO A 54 -0.97 14.05 0.03
N SER A 55 -0.41 15.19 -0.33
CA SER A 55 -1.18 16.29 -0.92
C SER A 55 -1.89 15.83 -2.20
N THR A 56 -3.05 16.41 -2.52
CA THR A 56 -3.76 16.07 -3.77
C THR A 56 -2.89 16.29 -5.00
N ALA A 57 -1.99 17.29 -4.97
CA ALA A 57 -1.06 17.57 -6.06
C ALA A 57 -0.03 16.43 -6.27
N SER A 58 0.38 15.74 -5.20
CA SER A 58 1.33 14.61 -5.29
C SER A 58 0.69 13.28 -5.69
N LEU A 59 -0.64 13.17 -5.65
CA LEU A 59 -1.37 11.96 -6.10
C LEU A 59 -1.47 11.87 -7.62
N GLY A 60 -1.01 12.89 -8.35
CA GLY A 60 -1.08 12.91 -9.81
C GLY A 60 -2.49 13.11 -10.36
N ARG A 61 -2.70 12.71 -11.62
CA ARG A 61 -3.98 12.87 -12.32
C ARG A 61 -5.02 11.93 -11.71
N ARG A 62 -6.20 12.45 -11.37
CA ARG A 62 -7.35 11.61 -11.04
C ARG A 62 -7.92 11.01 -12.32
N VAL A 63 -8.11 9.70 -12.34
CA VAL A 63 -8.68 8.94 -13.47
C VAL A 63 -9.82 8.06 -12.97
N ASP A 64 -10.67 7.59 -13.89
CA ASP A 64 -11.54 6.46 -13.61
C ASP A 64 -10.69 5.18 -13.48
N VAL A 65 -11.12 4.25 -12.61
CA VAL A 65 -10.37 3.02 -12.34
C VAL A 65 -10.15 2.19 -13.61
N HIS A 66 -11.08 2.24 -14.56
CA HIS A 66 -11.05 1.50 -15.82
C HIS A 66 -10.18 2.16 -16.91
N GLU A 67 -9.69 3.37 -16.68
CA GLU A 67 -8.80 4.07 -17.62
C GLU A 67 -7.33 3.64 -17.48
N ASP A 68 -6.98 2.91 -16.43
CA ASP A 68 -5.64 2.39 -16.18
C ASP A 68 -5.69 0.90 -15.80
N THR A 69 -4.95 0.08 -16.55
CA THR A 69 -4.96 -1.39 -16.37
C THR A 69 -4.46 -1.82 -14.99
N LEU A 70 -3.47 -1.12 -14.43
CA LEU A 70 -2.94 -1.45 -13.10
C LEU A 70 -3.90 -1.03 -11.99
N LEU A 71 -4.58 0.11 -12.14
CA LEU A 71 -5.63 0.52 -11.19
C LEU A 71 -6.84 -0.42 -11.26
N THR A 72 -7.23 -0.89 -12.45
CA THR A 72 -8.28 -1.89 -12.64
C THR A 72 -7.93 -3.20 -11.93
N GLU A 73 -6.72 -3.72 -12.14
CA GLU A 73 -6.26 -4.95 -11.50
C GLU A 73 -6.19 -4.79 -9.98
N ALA A 74 -5.66 -3.66 -9.50
CA ALA A 74 -5.61 -3.37 -8.07
C ALA A 74 -7.01 -3.34 -7.44
N ALA A 75 -7.98 -2.71 -8.10
CA ALA A 75 -9.35 -2.66 -7.62
C ALA A 75 -10.01 -4.06 -7.56
N ALA A 76 -9.79 -4.90 -8.57
CA ALA A 76 -10.29 -6.27 -8.59
C ALA A 76 -9.71 -7.09 -7.43
N GLN A 77 -8.39 -7.11 -7.27
CA GLN A 77 -7.73 -7.86 -6.20
C GLN A 77 -8.08 -7.34 -4.80
N LEU A 78 -8.23 -6.02 -4.65
CA LEU A 78 -8.68 -5.42 -3.38
C LEU A 78 -10.12 -5.85 -3.03
N GLY A 79 -11.01 -5.91 -4.02
CA GLY A 79 -12.36 -6.44 -3.86
C GLY A 79 -12.34 -7.90 -3.39
N GLU A 80 -11.68 -8.77 -4.16
CA GLU A 80 -11.53 -10.21 -3.83
C GLU A 80 -10.94 -10.41 -2.43
N TYR A 81 -9.95 -9.59 -2.06
CA TYR A 81 -9.31 -9.66 -0.74
C TYR A 81 -10.29 -9.30 0.38
N LEU A 82 -11.03 -8.20 0.21
CA LEU A 82 -11.96 -7.71 1.22
C LEU A 82 -13.20 -8.59 1.36
N ASP A 83 -13.53 -9.36 0.31
CA ASP A 83 -14.57 -10.39 0.31
C ASP A 83 -14.07 -11.74 0.85
N GLY A 84 -12.76 -11.88 1.10
CA GLY A 84 -12.13 -13.08 1.65
C GLY A 84 -11.89 -14.18 0.62
N GLU A 85 -11.96 -13.86 -0.67
CA GLU A 85 -11.72 -14.76 -1.80
C GLU A 85 -10.23 -14.82 -2.19
N ARG A 86 -9.45 -13.82 -1.76
CA ARG A 86 -8.01 -13.70 -2.00
C ARG A 86 -7.22 -13.56 -0.70
N THR A 87 -6.08 -14.24 -0.63
CA THR A 87 -5.14 -14.18 0.50
C THR A 87 -3.80 -13.54 0.18
N ALA A 88 -3.49 -13.30 -1.11
CA ALA A 88 -2.23 -12.70 -1.56
C ALA A 88 -2.45 -11.78 -2.78
N PHE A 89 -1.68 -10.70 -2.86
CA PHE A 89 -1.71 -9.76 -3.99
C PHE A 89 -0.64 -10.12 -5.03
N ASP A 90 -1.03 -10.05 -6.29
CA ASP A 90 -0.13 -10.13 -7.45
C ASP A 90 -0.14 -8.77 -8.16
N LEU A 91 0.49 -7.78 -7.52
CA LEU A 91 0.55 -6.40 -7.99
C LEU A 91 1.99 -5.90 -7.88
N PRO A 92 2.53 -5.25 -8.92
CA PRO A 92 3.79 -4.55 -8.79
C PRO A 92 3.63 -3.42 -7.78
N THR A 93 4.41 -3.43 -6.70
CA THR A 93 4.37 -2.40 -5.66
C THR A 93 5.75 -1.78 -5.49
N ARG A 94 5.78 -0.47 -5.23
CA ARG A 94 7.02 0.25 -4.96
C ARG A 94 6.80 1.25 -3.85
N THR A 95 7.59 1.11 -2.80
CA THR A 95 7.71 2.07 -1.70
C THR A 95 8.89 3.01 -1.96
N ASP A 96 8.83 4.21 -1.39
CA ASP A 96 9.91 5.19 -1.42
C ASP A 96 10.04 5.81 -0.03
N GLY A 97 10.81 5.14 0.82
CA GLY A 97 11.11 5.56 2.18
C GLY A 97 12.60 5.57 2.48
N ASP A 98 12.95 6.01 3.69
CA ASP A 98 14.33 5.89 4.15
C ASP A 98 14.74 4.42 4.34
N ALA A 99 16.05 4.18 4.51
CA ALA A 99 16.59 2.83 4.65
C ALA A 99 16.01 2.05 5.85
N PHE A 100 15.55 2.74 6.90
CA PHE A 100 14.92 2.09 8.05
C PHE A 100 13.46 1.71 7.74
N GLN A 101 12.71 2.63 7.11
CA GLN A 101 11.35 2.39 6.65
C GLN A 101 11.28 1.22 5.67
N GLU A 102 12.14 1.19 4.65
CA GLU A 102 12.18 0.10 3.66
C GLU A 102 12.46 -1.26 4.31
N ARG A 103 13.36 -1.31 5.30
CA ARG A 103 13.61 -2.55 6.07
C ARG A 103 12.38 -2.98 6.87
N VAL A 104 11.67 -2.05 7.50
CA VAL A 104 10.43 -2.34 8.23
C VAL A 104 9.36 -2.85 7.25
N TRP A 105 9.12 -2.14 6.15
CA TRP A 105 8.11 -2.51 5.17
C TRP A 105 8.42 -3.83 4.45
N ALA A 106 9.70 -4.17 4.27
CA ALA A 106 10.10 -5.50 3.79
C ALA A 106 9.62 -6.60 4.75
N MET A 107 9.86 -6.45 6.06
CA MET A 107 9.36 -7.40 7.06
C MET A 107 7.83 -7.47 7.10
N LEU A 108 7.13 -6.35 6.88
CA LEU A 108 5.65 -6.35 6.84
C LEU A 108 5.09 -7.19 5.69
N ARG A 109 5.79 -7.24 4.55
CA ARG A 109 5.40 -8.07 3.39
C ARG A 109 5.56 -9.57 3.65
N GLU A 110 6.41 -9.93 4.61
CA GLU A 110 6.65 -11.33 4.99
C GLU A 110 5.63 -11.87 5.99
N ILE A 111 4.80 -11.01 6.60
CA ILE A 111 3.77 -11.46 7.56
C ILE A 111 2.65 -12.16 6.77
N PRO A 112 2.38 -13.47 6.99
CA PRO A 112 1.35 -14.19 6.24
C PRO A 112 -0.06 -13.66 6.51
N PHE A 113 -0.98 -13.96 5.58
CA PHE A 113 -2.41 -13.74 5.78
C PHE A 113 -2.92 -14.55 6.98
N GLY A 114 -3.69 -13.91 7.86
CA GLY A 114 -4.24 -14.56 9.06
C GLY A 114 -3.28 -14.62 10.25
N GLU A 115 -2.06 -14.12 10.08
CA GLU A 115 -1.05 -14.04 11.14
C GLU A 115 -0.84 -12.61 11.61
N THR A 116 -0.37 -12.47 12.85
CA THR A 116 -0.01 -11.18 13.43
C THR A 116 1.37 -11.26 14.06
N THR A 117 2.02 -10.10 14.18
CA THR A 117 3.28 -9.92 14.90
C THR A 117 3.18 -8.69 15.80
N THR A 118 4.15 -8.48 16.68
CA THR A 118 4.21 -7.31 17.53
C THR A 118 5.28 -6.33 17.10
N TYR A 119 5.11 -5.05 17.47
CA TYR A 119 6.15 -4.03 17.28
C TYR A 119 7.50 -4.42 17.92
N GLY A 120 7.46 -5.15 19.04
CA GLY A 120 8.66 -5.64 19.74
C GLY A 120 9.38 -6.76 18.99
N GLU A 121 8.64 -7.69 18.38
CA GLU A 121 9.20 -8.77 17.57
C GLU A 121 9.88 -8.21 16.31
N LEU A 122 9.24 -7.25 15.62
CA LEU A 122 9.86 -6.55 14.50
C LEU A 122 11.13 -5.80 14.91
N ALA A 123 11.11 -5.14 16.08
CA ALA A 123 12.29 -4.46 16.62
C ALA A 123 13.43 -5.44 16.97
N GLU A 124 13.11 -6.60 17.54
CA GLU A 124 14.08 -7.67 17.81
C GLU A 124 14.71 -8.21 16.52
N ARG A 125 13.90 -8.45 15.47
CA ARG A 125 14.39 -8.86 14.14
C ARG A 125 15.31 -7.83 13.49
N LEU A 126 15.12 -6.54 13.79
CA LEU A 126 16.02 -5.46 13.35
C LEU A 126 17.30 -5.35 14.19
N GLY A 127 17.44 -6.16 15.24
CA GLY A 127 18.62 -6.27 16.10
C GLY A 127 18.52 -5.50 17.42
N ASN A 128 17.39 -4.84 17.72
CA ASN A 128 17.26 -4.07 18.96
C ASN A 128 15.79 -3.85 19.38
N LYS A 129 15.37 -4.49 20.49
CA LYS A 129 14.02 -4.35 21.09
C LYS A 129 13.64 -2.90 21.41
N ALA A 130 14.59 -2.03 21.70
CA ALA A 130 14.34 -0.62 21.99
C ALA A 130 13.83 0.16 20.76
N LEU A 131 13.92 -0.42 19.55
CA LEU A 131 13.40 0.20 18.32
C LEU A 131 11.89 0.11 18.18
N ALA A 132 11.15 -0.51 19.11
CA ALA A 132 9.70 -0.72 18.97
C ALA A 132 8.91 0.56 18.64
N GLN A 133 9.29 1.70 19.23
CA GLN A 133 8.66 2.99 18.92
C GLN A 133 8.99 3.46 17.50
N SER A 134 10.25 3.38 17.07
CA SER A 134 10.69 3.73 15.71
C SER A 134 10.03 2.82 14.67
N VAL A 135 9.92 1.53 14.95
CA VAL A 135 9.15 0.58 14.15
C VAL A 135 7.69 1.03 14.07
N GLY A 136 7.06 1.39 15.18
CA GLY A 136 5.69 1.92 15.19
C GLY A 136 5.51 3.12 14.26
N GLN A 137 6.47 4.06 14.24
CA GLN A 137 6.46 5.20 13.32
C GLN A 137 6.60 4.76 11.86
N ALA A 138 7.55 3.86 11.54
CA ALA A 138 7.73 3.34 10.19
C ALA A 138 6.50 2.55 9.69
N VAL A 139 5.90 1.72 10.54
CA VAL A 139 4.63 1.01 10.25
C VAL A 139 3.51 2.01 9.95
N GLY A 140 3.43 3.10 10.72
CA GLY A 140 2.45 4.16 10.50
C GLY A 140 2.62 4.91 9.17
N HIS A 141 3.87 5.08 8.70
CA HIS A 141 4.19 5.76 7.44
C HIS A 141 4.08 4.86 6.21
N ASN A 142 3.63 3.61 6.34
CA ASN A 142 3.45 2.72 5.21
C ASN A 142 2.51 3.36 4.16
N PRO A 143 2.98 3.66 2.94
CA PRO A 143 2.15 4.32 1.94
C PRO A 143 1.18 3.35 1.24
N ILE A 144 1.41 2.03 1.33
CA ILE A 144 0.64 1.01 0.60
C ILE A 144 -0.12 0.14 1.62
N SER A 145 -1.11 0.73 2.31
CA SER A 145 -1.95 0.01 3.27
C SER A 145 -2.64 -1.22 2.65
N ILE A 146 -3.02 -2.20 3.47
CA ILE A 146 -3.59 -3.50 3.06
C ILE A 146 -2.54 -4.43 2.39
N ILE A 147 -1.92 -3.99 1.29
CA ILE A 147 -0.93 -4.82 0.57
C ILE A 147 0.36 -4.97 1.37
N VAL A 148 0.94 -3.88 1.86
CA VAL A 148 1.98 -3.92 2.89
C VAL A 148 1.26 -3.98 4.23
N ALA A 149 1.28 -5.14 4.87
CA ALA A 149 0.30 -5.53 5.90
C ALA A 149 0.54 -4.90 7.28
N CYS A 150 0.56 -3.57 7.36
CA CYS A 150 0.75 -2.82 8.61
C CYS A 150 -0.36 -3.05 9.64
N HIS A 151 -1.55 -3.48 9.23
CA HIS A 151 -2.65 -3.86 10.12
C HIS A 151 -2.38 -5.18 10.88
N ARG A 152 -1.45 -6.02 10.43
CA ARG A 152 -1.04 -7.26 11.12
C ARG A 152 -0.08 -7.04 12.29
N VAL A 153 0.39 -5.81 12.51
CA VAL A 153 1.27 -5.47 13.64
C VAL A 153 0.43 -5.00 14.83
N VAL A 154 0.52 -5.68 15.97
CA VAL A 154 -0.30 -5.40 17.16
C VAL A 154 0.57 -5.06 18.39
N GLY A 155 -0.07 -4.54 19.44
CA GLY A 155 0.59 -4.32 20.73
C GLY A 155 0.98 -5.65 21.40
N SER A 156 1.98 -5.64 22.28
CA SER A 156 2.47 -6.84 22.98
C SER A 156 1.44 -7.53 23.88
N ASN A 157 0.35 -6.85 24.24
CA ASN A 157 -0.77 -7.39 25.00
C ASN A 157 -1.96 -7.79 24.10
N GLY A 158 -1.76 -7.91 22.79
CA GLY A 158 -2.80 -8.21 21.81
C GLY A 158 -3.77 -7.05 21.56
N LYS A 159 -3.58 -5.87 22.18
CA LYS A 159 -4.44 -4.71 21.90
C LYS A 159 -4.17 -4.18 20.50
N LEU A 160 -5.25 -3.88 19.79
CA LEU A 160 -5.17 -3.06 18.58
C LEU A 160 -4.77 -1.64 18.98
N THR A 161 -3.59 -1.27 18.54
CA THR A 161 -3.07 0.09 18.62
C THR A 161 -2.64 0.51 17.23
N GLY A 162 -2.69 1.81 16.95
CA GLY A 162 -2.11 2.44 15.76
C GLY A 162 -2.47 1.82 14.40
N PHE A 163 -3.29 2.51 13.63
CA PHE A 163 -3.43 2.25 12.20
C PHE A 163 -3.65 3.56 11.48
N ALA A 164 -2.85 3.82 10.46
CA ALA A 164 -2.90 5.09 9.74
C ALA A 164 -4.24 5.30 9.03
N GLY A 165 -4.94 4.20 8.66
CA GLY A 165 -6.31 4.21 8.15
C GLY A 165 -7.42 4.11 9.22
N GLY A 166 -7.13 4.18 10.52
CA GLY A 166 -8.13 4.10 11.60
C GLY A 166 -8.41 2.69 12.18
N LEU A 167 -8.60 2.61 13.50
CA LEU A 167 -8.65 1.33 14.23
C LEU A 167 -9.81 0.41 13.80
N GLU A 168 -10.97 0.96 13.43
CA GLU A 168 -12.11 0.17 12.95
C GLU A 168 -11.76 -0.62 11.68
N ARG A 169 -11.05 0.01 10.73
CA ARG A 169 -10.59 -0.66 9.51
C ARG A 169 -9.56 -1.74 9.80
N LYS A 170 -8.64 -1.49 10.75
CA LYS A 170 -7.67 -2.50 11.19
C LYS A 170 -8.35 -3.72 11.79
N GLN A 171 -9.34 -3.51 12.67
CA GLN A 171 -10.14 -4.60 13.24
C GLN A 171 -10.84 -5.40 12.14
N ARG A 172 -11.48 -4.72 11.18
CA ARG A 172 -12.19 -5.39 10.09
C ARG A 172 -11.27 -6.17 9.15
N LEU A 173 -10.09 -5.64 8.83
CA LEU A 173 -9.07 -6.36 8.05
C LEU A 173 -8.63 -7.63 8.76
N LEU A 174 -8.34 -7.57 10.06
CA LEU A 174 -7.99 -8.75 10.85
C LEU A 174 -9.12 -9.78 10.90
N GLU A 175 -10.39 -9.34 10.96
CA GLU A 175 -11.54 -10.24 10.88
C GLU A 175 -11.68 -10.91 9.53
N ILE A 176 -11.42 -10.21 8.42
CA ILE A 176 -11.42 -10.80 7.08
C ILE A 176 -10.39 -11.92 7.00
N GLU A 177 -9.22 -11.69 7.61
CA GLU A 177 -8.11 -12.64 7.63
C GLU A 177 -8.25 -13.80 8.61
N GLU A 178 -9.12 -13.66 9.62
CA GLU A 178 -9.22 -14.66 10.67
C GLU A 178 -9.71 -16.01 10.10
N PRO A 179 -8.96 -17.11 10.32
CA PRO A 179 -9.32 -18.42 9.80
C PRO A 179 -10.73 -18.84 10.21
N ARG A 180 -11.48 -19.44 9.27
CA ARG A 180 -12.85 -19.93 9.53
C ARG A 180 -12.95 -20.83 10.75
N THR A 181 -11.95 -21.69 10.97
CA THR A 181 -11.88 -22.59 12.14
C THR A 181 -11.81 -21.84 13.47
N VAL A 182 -11.14 -20.68 13.51
CA VAL A 182 -11.04 -19.82 14.71
C VAL A 182 -12.35 -19.05 14.92
N LYS A 183 -12.99 -18.58 13.84
CA LYS A 183 -14.32 -17.97 13.91
C LYS A 183 -15.37 -18.94 14.43
N GLU A 184 -15.39 -20.17 13.91
CA GLU A 184 -16.32 -21.22 14.32
C GLU A 184 -16.11 -21.58 15.80
N ALA A 185 -14.86 -21.70 16.26
CA ALA A 185 -14.55 -21.99 17.66
C ALA A 185 -14.98 -20.89 18.67
N ARG A 186 -15.26 -19.65 18.22
CA ARG A 186 -15.79 -18.56 19.07
C ARG A 186 -17.32 -18.51 19.11
N LEU A 187 -18.00 -19.21 18.21
CA LEU A 187 -19.46 -19.28 18.13
C LEU A 187 -20.07 -20.41 18.97
N PHE A 188 -19.21 -21.27 19.55
CA PHE A 188 -19.56 -22.37 20.43
C PHE A 188 -18.95 -22.16 21.82
#